data_AF-A0A849NHK3-F1
#
_entry.id   AF-A0A849NHK3-F1
#
_cell.length_a   1.000
_cell.length_b   1.000
_cell.length_c   1.000
_cell.angle_alpha   90.00
_cell.angle_beta   90.00
_cell.angle_gamma   90.00
#
_symmetry.space_group_name_H-M   'P 1'
#
loop_
_entity.id
_entity.type
_entity.pdbx_description
1 polymer ?
#
loop_
_entity_poly.entity_id
_entity_poly.type
_entity_poly.pdbx_seq_one_letter_code
_entity_poly.pdbx_strand_id
1 'polypeptide(L)'
;MHNSAINLLKLYSRIAVLFILTLVVSSCGNDEPMFVGSKKSDKYHTPDCKWAKKIKPNYLIEFSTRSDAITTGYFPCKVCKP
;
A
#
# COMPACT_ATOMS: atom_id res chain seq x y z
N MET A 1 -47.97 22.71 -2.00
CA MET A 1 -46.61 23.31 -1.91
C MET A 1 -45.68 22.61 -0.91
N HIS A 2 -46.19 21.73 -0.01
CA HIS A 2 -45.36 21.04 1.00
C HIS A 2 -44.54 19.85 0.45
N ASN A 3 -45.07 19.09 -0.51
CA ASN A 3 -44.38 17.92 -1.09
C ASN A 3 -43.09 18.26 -1.85
N SER A 4 -43.01 19.45 -2.47
CA SER A 4 -41.86 19.85 -3.28
C SER A 4 -40.61 20.06 -2.43
N ALA A 5 -40.76 20.62 -1.23
CA ALA A 5 -39.66 20.82 -0.28
C ALA A 5 -39.16 19.48 0.31
N ILE A 6 -40.07 18.55 0.60
CA ILE A 6 -39.72 17.20 1.08
C ILE A 6 -38.96 16.43 0.00
N ASN A 7 -39.38 16.51 -1.26
CA ASN A 7 -38.70 15.84 -2.36
C ASN A 7 -37.31 16.43 -2.62
N LEU A 8 -37.17 17.75 -2.47
CA LEU A 8 -35.87 18.42 -2.58
C LEU A 8 -34.91 18.04 -1.45
N LEU A 9 -35.40 17.94 -0.21
CA LEU A 9 -34.58 17.51 0.93
C LEU A 9 -34.16 16.04 0.81
N LYS A 10 -35.05 15.16 0.35
CA LYS A 10 -34.74 13.75 0.04
C LYS A 10 -33.71 13.64 -1.09
N LEU A 11 -33.81 14.49 -2.10
CA LEU A 11 -32.86 14.55 -3.22
C LEU A 11 -31.48 15.02 -2.75
N TYR A 12 -31.42 16.06 -1.91
CA TYR A 12 -30.17 16.54 -1.31
C TYR A 12 -29.50 15.47 -0.45
N SER A 13 -30.27 14.77 0.38
CA SER A 13 -29.76 13.67 1.20
C SER A 13 -29.21 12.52 0.36
N ARG A 14 -29.87 12.18 -0.77
CA ARG A 14 -29.36 11.18 -1.74
C ARG A 14 -28.05 11.61 -2.41
N ILE A 15 -27.98 12.86 -2.87
CA ILE A 15 -26.78 13.41 -3.51
C ILE A 15 -25.60 13.44 -2.52
N ALA A 16 -25.84 13.85 -1.28
CA ALA A 16 -24.84 13.85 -0.23
C ALA A 16 -24.31 12.43 0.09
N VAL A 17 -25.20 11.44 0.16
CA VAL A 17 -24.81 10.03 0.39
C VAL A 17 -24.02 9.48 -0.81
N LEU A 18 -24.42 9.77 -2.05
CA LEU A 18 -23.66 9.37 -3.24
C LEU A 18 -22.26 10.01 -3.26
N PHE A 19 -22.15 11.30 -2.94
CA PHE A 19 -20.88 12.02 -2.90
C PHE A 19 -19.94 11.46 -1.82
N ILE A 20 -20.47 11.22 -0.61
CA ILE A 20 -19.71 10.60 0.49
C ILE A 20 -19.27 9.17 0.12
N LEU A 21 -20.13 8.38 -0.53
CA LEU A 21 -19.78 7.02 -0.95
C LEU A 21 -18.66 7.00 -1.99
N THR A 22 -18.65 7.95 -2.93
CA THR A 22 -17.58 8.05 -3.93
C THR A 22 -16.23 8.49 -3.36
N LEU A 23 -16.22 9.29 -2.28
CA LEU A 23 -14.98 9.76 -1.65
C LEU A 23 -14.22 8.67 -0.89
N VAL A 24 -14.91 7.62 -0.44
CA VAL A 24 -14.31 6.53 0.39
C VAL A 24 -13.65 5.43 -0.46
N VAL A 25 -13.86 5.40 -1.78
CA VAL A 25 -13.41 4.30 -2.66
C VAL A 25 -11.96 4.44 -3.17
N SER A 26 -11.27 5.55 -2.89
CA SER A 26 -10.05 5.96 -3.63
C SER A 26 -8.67 5.53 -3.09
N SER A 27 -8.51 4.53 -2.22
CA SER A 27 -7.13 4.21 -1.77
C SER A 27 -6.84 2.73 -1.49
N CYS A 28 -7.06 1.86 -2.46
CA CYS A 28 -6.28 0.63 -2.56
C CYS A 28 -5.12 0.87 -3.53
N GLY A 29 -3.99 1.30 -2.99
CA GLY A 29 -2.72 1.35 -3.73
C GLY A 29 -2.29 -0.08 -4.04
N ASN A 30 -1.88 -0.32 -5.28
CA ASN A 30 -1.20 -1.57 -5.63
C ASN A 30 0.20 -1.51 -5.01
N ASP A 31 0.30 -1.87 -3.73
CA ASP A 31 1.56 -1.96 -3.01
C ASP A 31 2.26 -3.24 -3.43
N GLU A 32 2.81 -3.28 -4.65
CA GLU A 32 3.87 -4.24 -4.92
C GLU A 32 4.97 -3.98 -3.88
N PRO A 33 5.48 -5.03 -3.20
CA PRO A 33 6.47 -4.85 -2.15
C PRO A 33 7.71 -4.18 -2.74
N MET A 34 7.92 -2.91 -2.36
CA MET A 34 8.99 -2.10 -2.92
C MET A 34 10.37 -2.64 -2.56
N PHE A 35 10.46 -3.36 -1.43
CA PHE A 35 11.70 -3.95 -0.96
C PHE A 35 11.48 -5.35 -0.42
N VAL A 36 12.46 -6.22 -0.62
CA VAL A 36 12.45 -7.60 -0.13
C VAL A 36 13.73 -7.91 0.64
N GLY A 37 13.61 -8.67 1.72
CA GLY A 37 14.70 -9.14 2.56
C GLY A 37 14.64 -10.64 2.82
N SER A 38 15.63 -11.16 3.53
CA SER A 38 15.70 -12.57 3.91
C SER A 38 15.79 -12.71 5.42
N LYS A 39 15.00 -13.60 6.03
CA LYS A 39 15.13 -13.95 7.46
C LYS A 39 16.53 -14.46 7.84
N LYS A 40 17.33 -14.87 6.86
CA LYS A 40 18.71 -15.36 7.06
C LYS A 40 19.79 -14.29 6.85
N SER A 41 19.42 -13.08 6.44
CA SER A 41 20.37 -12.00 6.17
C SER A 41 19.72 -10.67 6.48
N ASP A 42 20.45 -9.80 7.18
CA ASP A 42 19.97 -8.46 7.52
C ASP A 42 20.13 -7.48 6.35
N LYS A 43 19.80 -7.93 5.12
CA LYS A 43 19.91 -7.12 3.90
C LYS A 43 18.57 -7.05 3.20
N TYR A 44 18.18 -5.84 2.81
CA TYR A 44 17.04 -5.61 1.94
C TYR A 44 17.49 -5.24 0.52
N HIS A 45 16.63 -5.54 -0.43
CA HIS A 45 16.87 -5.52 -1.86
C HIS A 45 15.68 -4.91 -2.59
N THR A 46 15.87 -4.41 -3.80
CA THR A 46 14.75 -4.23 -4.74
C THR A 46 14.32 -5.60 -5.31
N PRO A 47 13.06 -5.77 -5.75
CA PRO A 47 12.56 -7.02 -6.34
C PRO A 47 13.40 -7.51 -7.54
N ASP A 48 13.96 -6.58 -8.31
CA ASP A 48 14.80 -6.88 -9.48
C ASP A 48 16.21 -7.36 -9.14
N CYS A 49 16.63 -7.26 -7.88
CA CYS A 49 17.98 -7.64 -7.49
C CYS A 49 18.24 -9.13 -7.73
N LYS A 50 19.40 -9.46 -8.30
CA LYS A 50 19.85 -10.85 -8.48
C LYS A 50 19.88 -11.65 -7.16
N TRP A 51 20.08 -10.96 -6.03
CA TRP A 51 20.09 -11.58 -4.72
C TRP A 51 18.68 -11.78 -4.18
N ALA A 52 17.76 -10.85 -4.43
CA ALA A 52 16.34 -10.99 -4.12
C ALA A 52 15.76 -12.26 -4.77
N LYS A 53 16.04 -12.47 -6.07
CA LYS A 53 15.59 -13.65 -6.83
C LYS A 53 16.15 -14.99 -6.31
N LYS A 54 17.18 -14.97 -5.47
CA LYS A 54 17.79 -16.16 -4.85
C LYS A 54 17.26 -16.42 -3.44
N ILE A 55 16.50 -15.50 -2.86
CA ILE A 55 15.89 -15.69 -1.54
C ILE A 55 14.85 -16.80 -1.68
N LYS A 56 14.95 -17.83 -0.83
CA LYS A 56 13.93 -18.89 -0.81
C LYS A 56 12.62 -18.30 -0.27
N PRO A 57 11.45 -18.64 -0.83
CA PRO A 57 10.16 -18.10 -0.40
C PRO A 57 9.92 -18.20 1.12
N ASN A 58 10.34 -19.31 1.74
CA ASN A 58 10.18 -19.54 3.19
C ASN A 58 10.96 -18.54 4.07
N TYR A 59 11.98 -17.89 3.52
CA TYR A 59 12.78 -16.88 4.20
C TYR A 59 12.54 -15.47 3.66
N LEU A 60 11.71 -15.30 2.63
CA LEU A 60 11.43 -13.99 2.04
C LEU A 60 10.59 -13.15 3.01
N ILE A 61 10.97 -11.89 3.15
CA ILE A 61 10.23 -10.86 3.87
C ILE A 61 10.05 -9.69 2.93
N GLU A 62 8.89 -9.07 2.98
CA GLU A 62 8.54 -7.92 2.16
C GLU A 62 8.42 -6.68 3.03
N PHE A 63 8.88 -5.54 2.53
CA PHE A 63 8.77 -4.24 3.17
C PHE A 63 8.09 -3.27 2.23
N SER A 64 7.07 -2.58 2.73
CA SER A 64 6.34 -1.56 1.98
C SER A 64 7.22 -0.34 1.71
N THR A 65 8.08 0.04 2.68
CA THR A 65 8.98 1.18 2.52
C THR A 65 10.43 0.87 2.91
N ARG A 66 11.34 1.70 2.41
CA ARG A 66 12.75 1.69 2.79
C ARG A 66 12.92 1.89 4.30
N SER A 67 12.11 2.79 4.87
CA SER A 67 12.15 3.10 6.31
C SER A 67 11.79 1.87 7.14
N ASP A 68 10.78 1.09 6.73
CA ASP A 68 10.37 -0.14 7.44
C ASP A 68 11.49 -1.18 7.46
N ALA A 69 12.20 -1.35 6.35
CA ALA A 69 13.36 -2.24 6.30
C ALA A 69 14.46 -1.77 7.27
N ILE A 70 14.74 -0.47 7.33
CA ILE A 70 15.77 0.08 8.21
C ILE A 70 15.37 -0.03 9.69
N THR A 71 14.13 0.31 10.04
CA THR A 71 13.65 0.25 11.44
C THR A 71 13.58 -1.17 11.97
N THR A 72 13.36 -2.16 11.10
CA THR A 72 13.45 -3.59 11.45
C THR A 72 14.89 -4.12 11.52
N GLY A 73 15.89 -3.27 11.27
CA GLY A 73 17.32 -3.61 11.40
C GLY A 73 17.97 -4.13 10.12
N TYR A 74 17.32 -4.02 8.96
CA TYR A 74 17.89 -4.43 7.68
C TYR A 74 18.73 -3.32 7.04
N PHE A 75 19.83 -3.72 6.43
CA PHE A 75 20.78 -2.85 5.75
C PHE A 75 20.57 -2.88 4.23
N PRO A 76 20.81 -1.76 3.52
CA PRO A 76 20.70 -1.74 2.07
C PRO A 76 21.72 -2.68 1.42
N CYS A 77 21.27 -3.44 0.42
CA CYS A 77 22.18 -4.23 -0.39
C CYS A 77 23.10 -3.31 -1.20
N LYS A 78 24.42 -3.48 -1.04
CA LYS A 78 25.43 -2.70 -1.77
C LYS A 78 25.43 -2.91 -3.30
N VAL A 79 24.77 -3.97 -3.78
CA VAL A 79 24.71 -4.31 -5.21
C VAL A 79 23.57 -3.59 -5.92
N CYS A 80 22.33 -3.72 -5.42
CA CYS A 80 21.19 -3.03 -6.02
C CYS A 80 21.01 -1.61 -5.51
N LYS A 81 21.73 -1.21 -4.44
CA LYS A 81 21.69 0.13 -3.84
C LYS A 81 20.27 0.71 -3.78
N PRO A 82 19.36 0.01 -3.08
CA PRO A 82 17.98 0.46 -2.91
C PRO A 82 17.94 1.79 -2.15
#